data_AF-A0A3A0A1G3-F1
#
_entry.id   AF-A0A3A0A1G3-F1
#
_cell.length_a   1.000
_cell.length_b   1.000
_cell.length_c   1.000
_cell.angle_alpha   90.00
_cell.angle_beta   90.00
_cell.angle_gamma   90.00
#
_symmetry.space_group_name_H-M   'P 1'
#
loop_
_entity.id
_entity.type
_entity.pdbx_description
1 polymer ?
#
loop_
_entity_poly.entity_id
_entity_poly.type
_entity_poly.pdbx_seq_one_letter_code
_entity_poly.pdbx_strand_id
1 'polypeptide(L)'
;MQLVAGGTVLPEPELIASGLVTPEGLAIIDDGQLLVVESSAHRLSAIDLETGEVTLVAADLALGAPGWPGLPPTATFNGVAVDTAGTIYVTGDIDNVLYRIAPAQ
;
A
#
# COMPACT_ATOMS: atom_id res chain seq x y z
N MET A 1 -23.42 -5.00 -0.57
CA MET A 1 -23.35 -6.48 -0.68
C MET A 1 -22.51 -6.93 0.49
N GLN A 2 -23.10 -7.62 1.47
CA GLN A 2 -22.45 -7.89 2.74
C GLN A 2 -21.74 -9.25 2.68
N LEU A 3 -20.48 -9.30 3.09
CA LEU A 3 -19.68 -10.52 3.03
C LEU A 3 -20.22 -11.53 4.07
N VAL A 4 -20.19 -12.82 3.73
CA VAL A 4 -20.62 -13.90 4.64
C VAL A 4 -19.44 -14.83 4.89
N ALA A 5 -19.07 -15.01 6.16
CA ALA A 5 -18.05 -15.98 6.59
C ALA A 5 -18.71 -17.02 7.50
N GLY A 6 -18.66 -18.29 7.11
CA GLY A 6 -19.22 -19.39 7.92
C GLY A 6 -20.74 -19.29 8.18
N GLY A 7 -21.49 -18.58 7.34
CA GLY A 7 -22.93 -18.36 7.52
C GLY A 7 -23.28 -17.16 8.40
N THR A 8 -22.28 -16.44 8.93
CA THR A 8 -22.48 -15.16 9.63
C THR A 8 -22.23 -14.00 8.68
N VAL A 9 -23.14 -13.03 8.73
CA VAL A 9 -23.02 -11.77 8.01
C VAL A 9 -21.91 -10.94 8.68
N LEU A 10 -20.88 -10.59 7.92
CA LEU A 10 -19.80 -9.73 8.40
C LEU A 10 -20.30 -8.29 8.59
N PRO A 11 -19.70 -7.51 9.50
CA PRO A 11 -20.03 -6.09 9.62
C PRO A 11 -19.85 -5.37 8.27
N GLU A 12 -20.57 -4.27 8.09
CA GLU A 12 -20.37 -3.41 6.92
C GLU A 12 -18.92 -2.93 6.87
N PRO A 13 -18.32 -2.80 5.67
CA PRO A 13 -16.97 -2.29 5.53
C PRO A 13 -16.83 -0.89 6.14
N GLU A 14 -15.76 -0.68 6.91
CA GLU A 14 -15.42 0.61 7.47
C GLU A 14 -14.43 1.34 6.54
N LEU A 15 -14.72 2.62 6.24
CA LEU A 15 -13.79 3.49 5.53
C LEU A 15 -12.77 4.06 6.51
N ILE A 16 -11.55 3.53 6.49
CA ILE A 16 -10.46 3.98 7.37
C ILE A 16 -9.74 5.20 6.82
N ALA A 17 -9.37 5.19 5.53
CA ALA A 17 -8.66 6.29 4.88
C ALA A 17 -9.22 6.57 3.49
N SER A 18 -9.15 7.84 3.07
CA SER A 18 -9.60 8.30 1.75
C SER A 18 -8.62 9.32 1.17
N GLY A 19 -8.74 9.62 -0.12
CA GLY A 19 -7.84 10.57 -0.80
C GLY A 19 -6.48 9.99 -1.19
N LEU A 20 -6.31 8.68 -1.13
CA LEU A 20 -5.13 7.98 -1.65
C LEU A 20 -5.07 8.04 -3.19
N VAL A 21 -3.87 8.01 -3.74
CA VAL A 21 -3.60 8.21 -5.17
C VAL A 21 -3.14 6.88 -5.79
N THR A 22 -4.10 6.14 -6.37
CA THR A 22 -3.90 4.80 -6.94
C THR A 22 -3.26 3.83 -5.92
N PRO A 23 -3.95 3.51 -4.81
CA PRO A 23 -3.42 2.59 -3.80
C PRO A 23 -3.36 1.15 -4.32
N GLU A 24 -2.25 0.46 -4.06
CA GLU A 24 -1.98 -0.89 -4.55
C GLU A 24 -1.60 -1.86 -3.42
N GLY A 25 -0.32 -2.23 -3.29
CA GLY A 25 0.15 -3.12 -2.23
C GLY A 25 0.04 -2.52 -0.83
N LEU A 26 -0.23 -3.37 0.16
CA LEU A 26 -0.26 -3.00 1.57
C LEU A 26 0.48 -4.00 2.45
N ALA A 27 0.98 -3.55 3.60
CA ALA A 27 1.60 -4.40 4.61
C ALA A 27 1.34 -3.86 6.02
N ILE A 28 1.17 -4.74 6.99
CA ILE A 28 1.05 -4.39 8.41
C ILE A 28 2.45 -4.08 8.95
N ILE A 29 2.56 -3.00 9.71
CA ILE A 29 3.71 -2.72 10.58
C ILE A 29 3.29 -2.82 12.04
N ASP A 30 4.28 -2.95 12.93
CA ASP A 30 4.05 -2.82 14.36
C ASP A 30 3.44 -1.43 14.64
N ASP A 31 2.66 -1.30 15.72
CA ASP A 31 1.96 -0.07 16.15
C ASP A 31 0.61 0.24 15.48
N GLY A 32 -0.07 -0.76 14.89
CA GLY A 32 -1.46 -0.59 14.44
C GLY A 32 -1.62 0.28 13.18
N GLN A 33 -0.55 0.39 12.39
CA GLN A 33 -0.55 1.10 11.13
C GLN A 33 -0.44 0.14 9.93
N LEU A 34 -0.94 0.57 8.77
CA LEU A 34 -0.71 -0.09 7.49
C LEU A 34 0.16 0.77 6.60
N LEU A 35 1.16 0.16 5.98
CA LEU A 35 1.83 0.71 4.82
C LEU A 35 0.96 0.50 3.59
N VAL A 36 0.86 1.51 2.73
CA VAL A 36 0.17 1.45 1.44
C VAL A 36 1.05 2.11 0.38
N VAL A 37 1.25 1.40 -0.74
CA VAL A 37 1.89 1.95 -1.93
C VAL A 37 0.87 2.77 -2.71
N GLU A 38 1.18 4.04 -2.98
CA GLU A 38 0.38 4.93 -3.83
C GLU A 38 1.14 5.18 -5.13
N SER A 39 0.88 4.36 -6.15
CA SER A 39 1.74 4.27 -7.34
C SER A 39 1.75 5.55 -8.16
N SER A 40 0.59 6.16 -8.35
CA SER A 40 0.47 7.42 -9.11
C SER A 40 0.90 8.66 -8.30
N ALA A 41 1.13 8.53 -6.99
CA ALA A 41 1.80 9.55 -6.18
C ALA A 41 3.29 9.25 -5.95
N HIS A 42 3.82 8.17 -6.54
CA HIS A 42 5.24 7.78 -6.41
C HIS A 42 5.71 7.66 -4.96
N ARG A 43 4.86 7.18 -4.06
CA ARG A 43 5.14 7.17 -2.62
C ARG A 43 4.69 5.91 -1.89
N LEU A 44 5.29 5.72 -0.73
CA LEU A 44 4.82 4.83 0.32
C LEU A 44 4.25 5.66 1.45
N SER A 45 3.03 5.35 1.87
CA SER A 45 2.33 6.03 2.97
C SER A 45 2.07 5.06 4.12
N ALA A 46 2.10 5.56 5.35
CA ALA A 46 1.60 4.86 6.52
C ALA A 46 0.23 5.41 6.90
N ILE A 47 -0.69 4.52 7.23
CA ILE A 47 -2.06 4.83 7.61
C ILE A 47 -2.28 4.34 9.03
N ASP A 48 -2.61 5.27 9.92
CA ASP A 48 -3.07 4.95 11.27
C ASP A 48 -4.49 4.39 11.21
N LEU A 49 -4.70 3.18 11.73
CA LEU A 49 -5.98 2.47 11.60
C LEU A 49 -7.06 2.98 12.56
N GLU A 50 -6.69 3.71 13.63
CA GLU A 50 -7.65 4.25 14.60
C GLU A 50 -8.18 5.62 14.15
N THR A 51 -7.32 6.44 13.57
CA THR A 51 -7.59 7.84 13.22
C THR A 51 -7.80 8.06 11.72
N GLY A 52 -7.32 7.14 10.88
CA GLY A 52 -7.29 7.30 9.43
C GLY A 52 -6.23 8.28 8.93
N GLU A 53 -5.32 8.74 9.80
CA GLU A 53 -4.26 9.67 9.42
C GLU A 53 -3.29 9.03 8.42
N VAL A 54 -3.01 9.74 7.33
CA VAL A 54 -2.08 9.31 6.28
C VAL A 54 -0.79 10.11 6.39
N THR A 55 0.32 9.43 6.65
CA THR A 55 1.66 10.02 6.76
C THR A 55 2.58 9.51 5.65
N LEU A 56 3.52 10.35 5.22
CA LEU A 56 4.50 9.98 4.19
C LEU A 56 5.64 9.17 4.83
N VAL A 57 5.92 7.98 4.28
CA VAL A 57 7.08 7.17 4.68
C VAL A 57 8.24 7.36 3.72
N ALA A 58 7.97 7.33 2.42
CA ALA A 58 8.95 7.57 1.37
C ALA A 58 8.29 8.19 0.14
N ALA A 59 8.98 9.12 -0.52
CA ALA A 59 8.55 9.76 -1.76
C ALA A 59 9.54 9.45 -2.90
N ASP A 60 9.18 9.89 -4.11
CA ASP A 60 10.01 9.82 -5.32
C ASP A 60 10.48 8.39 -5.66
N LEU A 61 9.64 7.40 -5.34
CA LEU A 61 9.87 6.01 -5.70
C LEU A 61 9.54 5.77 -7.18
N ALA A 62 10.28 4.90 -7.85
CA ALA A 62 10.11 4.53 -9.26
C ALA A 62 8.86 3.65 -9.48
N LEU A 63 7.67 4.20 -9.18
CA LEU A 63 6.36 3.55 -9.21
C LEU A 63 5.46 4.14 -10.30
N GLY A 64 4.40 3.43 -10.68
CA GLY A 64 3.38 3.98 -11.57
C GLY A 64 3.82 4.06 -13.02
N ALA A 65 4.52 3.03 -13.50
CA ALA A 65 4.83 2.90 -14.92
C ALA A 65 3.54 2.93 -15.76
N PRO A 66 3.58 3.53 -16.97
CA PRO A 66 2.40 3.55 -17.83
C PRO A 66 1.92 2.12 -18.11
N GLY A 67 0.61 1.93 -18.03
CA GLY A 67 -0.02 0.65 -18.35
C GLY A 67 0.32 0.20 -19.77
N TRP A 68 0.38 -1.11 -19.97
CA TRP A 68 0.72 -1.69 -21.26
C TRP A 68 -0.42 -1.46 -22.26
N PRO A 69 -0.14 -1.10 -23.54
CA PRO A 69 -1.17 -0.90 -24.54
C PRO A 69 -2.10 -2.11 -24.66
N GLY A 70 -3.41 -1.88 -24.52
CA GLY A 70 -4.43 -2.93 -24.61
C GLY A 70 -4.69 -3.71 -23.32
N LEU A 71 -3.96 -3.43 -22.22
CA LEU A 71 -4.26 -3.96 -20.90
C LEU A 71 -5.07 -2.97 -20.07
N PRO A 72 -5.88 -3.44 -19.10
CA PRO A 72 -6.54 -2.55 -18.15
C PRO A 72 -5.50 -1.80 -17.30
N PRO A 73 -5.85 -0.62 -16.74
CA PRO A 73 -4.96 0.12 -15.83
C PRO A 73 -4.45 -0.70 -14.64
N THR A 74 -5.21 -1.73 -14.25
CA THR A 74 -4.91 -2.69 -13.17
C THR A 74 -3.99 -3.83 -13.61
N ALA A 75 -3.18 -3.66 -14.65
CA ALA A 75 -2.28 -4.72 -15.14
C ALA A 75 -0.88 -4.64 -14.52
N THR A 76 -0.54 -3.51 -13.91
CA THR A 76 0.72 -3.30 -13.19
C THR A 76 0.39 -3.01 -11.73
N PHE A 77 1.13 -3.63 -10.81
CA PHE A 77 1.00 -3.37 -9.38
C PHE A 77 2.37 -3.43 -8.72
N ASN A 78 2.58 -2.52 -7.78
CA ASN A 78 3.70 -2.49 -6.88
C ASN A 78 3.30 -3.06 -5.51
N GLY A 79 4.20 -3.85 -4.94
CA GLY A 79 4.03 -4.45 -3.63
C GLY A 79 4.88 -3.77 -2.57
N VAL A 80 4.45 -3.93 -1.32
CA VAL A 80 5.25 -3.67 -0.13
C VAL A 80 5.25 -4.92 0.77
N ALA A 81 6.38 -5.21 1.40
CA ALA A 81 6.52 -6.24 2.41
C ALA A 81 7.37 -5.73 3.57
N VAL A 82 7.17 -6.28 4.76
CA VAL A 82 7.90 -5.92 5.97
C VAL A 82 8.45 -7.20 6.59
N ASP A 83 9.73 -7.20 6.98
CA ASP A 83 10.31 -8.33 7.71
C ASP A 83 10.11 -8.21 9.23
N THR A 84 10.50 -9.25 9.96
CA THR A 84 10.33 -9.31 11.43
C THR A 84 11.20 -8.31 12.19
N ALA A 85 12.11 -7.60 11.52
CA ALA A 85 12.90 -6.53 12.11
C ALA A 85 12.32 -5.15 11.80
N GLY A 86 11.15 -5.07 11.14
CA GLY A 86 10.52 -3.82 10.71
C GLY A 86 11.15 -3.22 9.45
N THR A 87 12.00 -3.96 8.73
CA THR A 87 12.57 -3.47 7.47
C THR A 87 11.51 -3.55 6.37
N ILE A 88 11.33 -2.45 5.65
CA ILE A 88 10.33 -2.33 4.60
C ILE A 88 11.00 -2.56 3.24
N TYR A 89 10.33 -3.32 2.37
CA TYR A 89 10.74 -3.60 1.00
C TYR A 89 9.64 -3.18 0.03
N VAL A 90 9.98 -2.37 -0.98
CA VAL A 90 9.02 -1.87 -1.99
C VAL A 90 9.57 -2.11 -3.38
N THR A 91 8.77 -2.68 -4.27
CA THR A 91 9.13 -2.85 -5.69
C THR A 91 8.76 -1.63 -6.51
N GLY A 92 9.65 -1.17 -7.39
CA GLY A 92 9.39 -0.12 -8.38
C GLY A 92 9.34 -0.68 -9.81
N ASP A 93 8.29 -0.34 -10.55
CA ASP A 93 8.02 -0.83 -11.91
C ASP A 93 8.58 0.05 -13.02
N ILE A 94 8.93 1.32 -12.75
CA ILE A 94 9.54 2.21 -13.75
C ILE A 94 10.98 1.76 -14.07
N ASP A 95 11.79 1.54 -13.03
CA ASP A 95 13.21 1.21 -13.17
C ASP A 95 13.52 -0.27 -12.89
N ASN A 96 12.50 -1.10 -12.62
CA ASN A 96 12.64 -2.50 -12.21
C ASN A 96 13.52 -2.67 -10.96
N VAL A 97 13.20 -1.92 -9.91
CA VAL A 97 14.03 -1.79 -8.70
C VAL A 97 13.36 -2.38 -7.46
N LEU A 98 14.16 -2.69 -6.45
CA LEU A 98 13.73 -3.04 -5.09
C LEU A 98 14.34 -2.03 -4.11
N TYR A 99 13.49 -1.30 -3.41
CA TYR A 99 13.89 -0.42 -2.32
C TYR A 99 13.92 -1.20 -1.00
N ARG A 100 14.89 -0.89 -0.14
CA ARG A 100 14.93 -1.30 1.26
C ARG A 100 14.94 -0.05 2.13
N ILE A 101 13.99 0.08 3.04
CA ILE A 101 13.87 1.19 3.99
C ILE A 101 14.04 0.60 5.39
N ALA A 102 15.06 1.04 6.10
CA ALA A 102 15.31 0.60 7.47
C ALA A 102 14.27 1.24 8.42
N PRO A 103 13.89 0.56 9.51
CA PRO A 103 13.07 1.17 10.54
C PRO A 103 13.76 2.40 11.13
N ALA A 104 12.97 3.38 11.58
CA ALA A 104 13.49 4.49 12.37
C ALA A 104 14.08 3.93 13.67
N GLN A 105 15.26 4.41 14.06
CA GLN A 105 15.88 4.08 15.36
C GLN A 105 15.23 4.84 16.50
#